data_AF-A0A3D1KK67-F1
#
_entry.id   AF-A0A3D1KK67-F1
#
_cell.length_a   1.000
_cell.length_b   1.000
_cell.length_c   1.000
_cell.angle_alpha   90.00
_cell.angle_beta   90.00
_cell.angle_gamma   90.00
#
_symmetry.space_group_name_H-M   'P 1'
#
loop_
_entity.id
_entity.type
_entity.pdbx_description
1 polymer ?
#
loop_
_entity_poly.entity_id
_entity_poly.type
_entity_poly.pdbx_seq_one_letter_code
_entity_poly.pdbx_strand_id
1 'polypeptide(L)'
;MKLPIYIYGMPVLRETAQDIDLQQKEELGELVQNMFETLSASNGVGLAAPQIGKALRVVVIDLNVLSEDYPEYKDFRHVYYNARILEYGEKTETMEEGCLSLPGISEKVTRPTRVRVAYLDEQFQPHEEWVDGYLARVMQHEFDHLDGHMFIDRISTFRRQMLKSKLSAFLKGKVKCSYKVKTIKKA
;
A
#
# COMPACT_ATOMS: atom_id res chain seq x y z
N MET A 1 -17.33 -6.67 -0.38
CA MET A 1 -17.30 -6.45 -1.85
C MET A 1 -15.87 -6.23 -2.36
N LYS A 2 -15.53 -6.84 -3.50
CA LYS A 2 -14.27 -6.56 -4.23
C LYS A 2 -14.31 -5.23 -5.00
N LEU A 3 -13.46 -4.30 -4.60
CA LEU A 3 -13.33 -2.96 -5.18
C LEU A 3 -12.30 -2.97 -6.34
N PRO A 4 -12.43 -2.08 -7.33
CA PRO A 4 -11.41 -1.93 -8.36
C PRO A 4 -10.16 -1.25 -7.79
N ILE A 5 -8.98 -1.78 -8.08
CA ILE A 5 -7.71 -1.15 -7.73
C ILE A 5 -7.35 -0.07 -8.76
N TYR A 6 -7.01 1.12 -8.28
CA TYR A 6 -6.66 2.28 -9.08
C TYR A 6 -5.22 2.15 -9.56
N ILE A 7 -5.03 2.38 -10.85
CA ILE A 7 -3.75 2.21 -11.54
C ILE A 7 -3.01 3.55 -11.65
N TYR A 8 -1.68 3.47 -11.70
CA TYR A 8 -0.78 4.59 -11.97
C TYR A 8 -1.34 5.58 -13.01
N GLY A 9 -1.31 6.86 -12.63
CA GLY A 9 -1.87 7.97 -13.40
C GLY A 9 -3.21 8.47 -12.89
N MET A 10 -3.89 7.70 -12.03
CA MET A 10 -5.09 8.18 -11.34
C MET A 10 -4.69 9.25 -10.28
N PRO A 11 -5.34 10.42 -10.23
CA PRO A 11 -4.96 11.53 -9.34
C PRO A 11 -4.89 11.16 -7.86
N VAL A 12 -5.85 10.38 -7.37
CA VAL A 12 -5.94 9.94 -5.97
C VAL A 12 -4.68 9.22 -5.46
N LEU A 13 -3.90 8.57 -6.33
CA LEU A 13 -2.64 7.91 -5.95
C LEU A 13 -1.48 8.89 -5.69
N ARG A 14 -1.70 10.17 -5.96
CA ARG A 14 -0.75 11.28 -5.78
C ARG A 14 -1.24 12.31 -4.76
N GLU A 15 -2.41 12.10 -4.19
CA GLU A 15 -3.00 12.97 -3.17
C GLU A 15 -2.54 12.50 -1.79
N THR A 16 -2.21 13.44 -0.90
CA THR A 16 -2.03 13.13 0.52
C THR A 16 -3.39 12.80 1.12
N ALA A 17 -3.52 11.59 1.65
CA ALA A 17 -4.74 11.08 2.24
C ALA A 17 -5.08 11.79 3.55
N GLN A 18 -6.37 11.98 3.79
CA GLN A 18 -6.90 12.65 4.97
C GLN A 18 -7.01 11.69 6.14
N ASP A 19 -6.78 12.18 7.36
CA ASP A 19 -7.06 11.43 8.57
C ASP A 19 -8.55 11.03 8.60
N ILE A 20 -8.84 9.84 9.09
CA ILE A 20 -10.21 9.42 9.38
C ILE A 20 -10.76 10.23 10.56
N ASP A 21 -12.06 10.50 10.50
CA ASP A 21 -12.82 11.05 11.62
C ASP A 21 -13.40 9.89 12.45
N LEU A 22 -13.08 9.85 13.75
CA LEU A 22 -13.60 8.85 14.67
C LEU A 22 -15.11 8.94 14.88
N GLN A 23 -15.74 10.06 14.52
CA GLN A 23 -17.21 10.20 14.49
C GLN A 23 -17.86 9.37 13.37
N GLN A 24 -17.09 8.90 12.40
CA GLN A 24 -17.57 8.11 11.25
C GLN A 24 -17.06 6.66 11.30
N LYS A 25 -16.62 6.20 12.48
CA LYS A 25 -15.98 4.88 12.64
C LYS A 25 -16.89 3.71 12.24
N GLU A 26 -18.20 3.87 12.37
CA GLU A 26 -19.20 2.87 12.00
C GLU A 26 -19.18 2.58 10.49
N GLU A 27 -18.81 3.57 9.66
CA GLU A 27 -18.70 3.43 8.20
C GLU A 27 -17.39 2.76 7.76
N LEU A 28 -16.39 2.70 8.65
CA LEU A 28 -15.07 2.14 8.35
C LEU A 28 -15.08 0.60 8.31
N GLY A 29 -15.97 -0.05 9.06
CA GLY A 29 -16.04 -1.52 9.09
C GLY A 29 -16.27 -2.13 7.71
N GLU A 30 -17.24 -1.59 6.95
CA GLU A 30 -17.50 -2.06 5.59
C GLU A 30 -16.33 -1.75 4.64
N LEU A 31 -15.73 -0.56 4.77
CA LEU A 31 -14.57 -0.17 3.98
C LEU A 31 -13.41 -1.14 4.17
N VAL A 32 -13.06 -1.44 5.41
CA VAL A 32 -11.94 -2.33 5.77
C VAL A 32 -12.21 -3.75 5.31
N GLN A 33 -13.43 -4.25 5.51
CA GLN A 33 -13.81 -5.56 4.96
C GLN A 33 -13.64 -5.60 3.44
N ASN A 34 -14.11 -4.57 2.73
CA ASN A 34 -13.97 -4.46 1.28
C ASN A 34 -12.49 -4.39 0.86
N MET A 35 -11.64 -3.70 1.61
CA MET A 35 -10.20 -3.62 1.37
C MET A 35 -9.53 -4.98 1.52
N PHE A 36 -9.80 -5.73 2.59
CA PHE A 36 -9.27 -7.08 2.75
C PHE A 36 -9.75 -8.05 1.67
N GLU A 37 -11.05 -8.04 1.33
CA GLU A 37 -11.56 -8.86 0.22
C GLU A 37 -10.88 -8.54 -1.11
N THR A 38 -10.59 -7.27 -1.34
CA THR A 38 -9.88 -6.79 -2.54
C THR A 38 -8.42 -7.24 -2.51
N LEU A 39 -7.75 -7.11 -1.37
CA LEU A 39 -6.37 -7.55 -1.15
C LEU A 39 -6.21 -9.05 -1.45
N SER A 40 -7.03 -9.90 -0.80
CA SER A 40 -7.00 -11.34 -1.02
C SER A 40 -7.29 -11.72 -2.47
N ALA A 41 -8.24 -11.04 -3.14
CA ALA A 41 -8.56 -11.30 -4.55
C ALA A 41 -7.45 -10.88 -5.53
N SER A 42 -6.49 -10.06 -5.07
CA SER A 42 -5.39 -9.54 -5.86
C SER A 42 -4.04 -10.22 -5.57
N ASN A 43 -4.01 -11.16 -4.62
CA ASN A 43 -2.81 -11.83 -4.12
C ASN A 43 -1.73 -10.85 -3.64
N GLY A 44 -2.14 -9.76 -2.99
CA GLY A 44 -1.22 -8.80 -2.35
C GLY A 44 -1.06 -9.07 -0.86
N VAL A 45 -0.10 -8.39 -0.24
CA VAL A 45 0.16 -8.43 1.21
C VAL A 45 -0.24 -7.14 1.94
N GLY A 46 -0.41 -6.03 1.21
CA GLY A 46 -0.85 -4.74 1.71
C GLY A 46 -1.74 -4.00 0.70
N LEU A 47 -2.64 -3.17 1.21
CA LEU A 47 -3.48 -2.29 0.40
C LEU A 47 -3.84 -1.01 1.17
N ALA A 48 -3.52 0.14 0.58
CA ALA A 48 -3.92 1.45 1.08
C ALA A 48 -5.23 1.94 0.45
N ALA A 49 -6.05 2.67 1.21
CA ALA A 49 -7.33 3.21 0.73
C ALA A 49 -7.23 4.09 -0.54
N PRO A 50 -6.15 4.89 -0.78
CA PRO A 50 -5.97 5.58 -2.05
C PRO A 50 -5.99 4.64 -3.26
N GLN A 51 -5.52 3.40 -3.10
CA GLN A 51 -5.51 2.39 -4.15
C GLN A 51 -6.91 1.86 -4.50
N ILE A 52 -7.93 2.12 -3.70
CA ILE A 52 -9.35 1.87 -4.04
C ILE A 52 -10.13 3.17 -4.30
N GLY A 53 -9.42 4.29 -4.50
CA GLY A 53 -10.01 5.57 -4.85
C GLY A 53 -10.54 6.39 -3.66
N LYS A 54 -10.09 6.08 -2.44
CA LYS A 54 -10.47 6.79 -1.21
C LYS A 54 -9.23 7.47 -0.62
N ALA A 55 -9.16 8.80 -0.66
CA ALA A 55 -8.06 9.56 -0.09
C ALA A 55 -8.15 9.64 1.46
N LEU A 56 -8.14 8.48 2.12
CA LEU A 56 -8.21 8.31 3.57
C LEU A 56 -6.98 7.56 4.09
N ARG A 57 -6.50 7.91 5.28
CA ARG A 57 -5.37 7.25 5.94
C ARG A 57 -5.79 5.91 6.55
N VAL A 58 -6.12 4.95 5.69
CA VAL A 58 -6.48 3.58 6.06
C VAL A 58 -5.63 2.62 5.24
N VAL A 59 -5.00 1.68 5.92
CA VAL A 59 -4.19 0.62 5.33
C VAL A 59 -4.63 -0.71 5.91
N VAL A 60 -4.70 -1.74 5.07
CA VAL A 60 -4.82 -3.12 5.52
C VAL A 60 -3.57 -3.90 5.13
N ILE A 61 -3.10 -4.77 6.03
CA ILE A 61 -1.96 -5.67 5.80
C ILE A 61 -2.39 -7.09 6.18
N ASP A 62 -2.13 -8.05 5.31
CA ASP A 62 -2.39 -9.47 5.52
C ASP A 62 -1.12 -10.25 5.15
N LEU A 63 -0.31 -10.57 6.17
CA LEU A 63 0.92 -11.34 6.01
C LEU A 63 0.70 -12.84 6.24
N ASN A 64 -0.50 -13.25 6.63
CA ASN A 64 -0.83 -14.66 6.81
C ASN A 64 -0.65 -15.47 5.52
N VAL A 65 -0.76 -14.83 4.35
CA VAL A 65 -0.45 -15.48 3.05
C VAL A 65 1.00 -15.94 2.91
N LEU A 66 1.89 -15.48 3.80
CA LEU A 66 3.30 -15.87 3.86
C LEU A 66 3.58 -16.89 4.97
N SER A 67 2.57 -17.34 5.72
CA SER A 67 2.77 -18.14 6.94
C SER A 67 3.39 -19.53 6.70
N GLU A 68 3.33 -20.04 5.47
CA GLU A 68 3.98 -21.32 5.11
C GLU A 68 5.51 -21.21 5.16
N ASP A 69 6.06 -20.09 4.66
CA ASP A 69 7.50 -19.82 4.65
C ASP A 69 7.95 -19.02 5.90
N TYR A 70 7.05 -18.24 6.49
CA TYR A 70 7.31 -17.33 7.63
C TYR A 70 6.25 -17.53 8.73
N PRO A 71 6.38 -18.57 9.56
CA PRO A 71 5.38 -18.93 10.58
C PRO A 71 5.07 -17.83 11.60
N GLU A 72 5.97 -16.85 11.79
CA GLU A 72 5.75 -15.68 12.64
C GLU A 72 4.60 -14.78 12.15
N TYR A 73 4.25 -14.83 10.86
CA TYR A 73 3.12 -14.09 10.29
C TYR A 73 1.82 -14.89 10.26
N LYS A 74 1.80 -16.07 10.88
CA LYS A 74 0.56 -16.82 11.03
C LYS A 74 -0.50 -15.98 11.74
N ASP A 75 -1.69 -15.93 11.16
CA ASP A 75 -2.83 -15.12 11.62
C ASP A 75 -2.56 -13.60 11.63
N PHE A 76 -1.48 -13.13 11.00
CA PHE A 76 -1.13 -11.70 10.92
C PHE A 76 -2.01 -11.00 9.88
N ARG A 77 -3.03 -10.29 10.38
CA ARG A 77 -3.97 -9.54 9.54
C ARG A 77 -4.52 -8.35 10.30
N HIS A 78 -4.09 -7.15 9.89
CA HIS A 78 -4.31 -5.93 10.66
C HIS A 78 -4.75 -4.74 9.79
N VAL A 79 -5.49 -3.83 10.40
CA VAL A 79 -5.81 -2.51 9.84
C VAL A 79 -5.07 -1.43 10.62
N TYR A 80 -4.63 -0.40 9.90
CA TYR A 80 -3.92 0.74 10.45
C TYR A 80 -4.63 2.01 10.00
N TYR A 81 -5.19 2.74 10.96
CA TYR A 81 -5.83 4.04 10.71
C TYR A 81 -4.91 5.19 11.11
N ASN A 82 -5.02 6.32 10.41
CA ASN A 82 -4.24 7.54 10.65
C ASN A 82 -2.73 7.27 10.76
N ALA A 83 -2.26 6.24 10.05
CA ALA A 83 -0.94 5.71 10.24
C ALA A 83 0.14 6.63 9.67
N ARG A 84 1.24 6.81 10.41
CA ARG A 84 2.35 7.72 10.08
C ARG A 84 3.68 7.11 10.48
N ILE A 85 4.72 7.41 9.72
CA ILE A 85 6.11 7.16 10.14
C ILE A 85 6.59 8.39 10.89
N LEU A 86 7.02 8.19 12.13
CA LEU A 86 7.61 9.22 12.96
C LEU A 86 9.13 9.31 12.76
N GLU A 87 9.79 8.15 12.68
CA GLU A 87 11.24 8.07 12.57
C GLU A 87 11.68 6.88 11.71
N TYR A 88 12.83 7.02 11.06
CA TYR A 88 13.46 5.97 10.27
C TYR A 88 14.74 5.50 10.95
N GLY A 89 14.96 4.19 10.99
CA GLY A 89 16.24 3.63 11.42
C GLY A 89 17.37 3.92 10.41
N GLU A 90 18.62 3.86 10.88
CA GLU A 90 19.79 4.16 10.05
C GLU A 90 20.15 3.02 9.08
N LYS A 91 19.92 1.77 9.48
CA LYS A 91 20.23 0.60 8.65
C LYS A 91 19.22 0.47 7.53
N THR A 92 19.69 0.19 6.32
CA THR A 92 18.85 0.01 5.15
C THR A 92 19.07 -1.35 4.49
N GLU A 93 18.04 -1.87 3.85
CA GLU A 93 18.07 -3.09 3.06
C GLU A 93 17.43 -2.85 1.69
N THR A 94 17.94 -3.54 0.68
CA THR A 94 17.41 -3.51 -0.69
C THR A 94 16.72 -4.82 -1.03
N MET A 95 15.42 -4.77 -1.28
CA MET A 95 14.62 -5.93 -1.69
C MET A 95 13.76 -5.59 -2.91
N GLU A 96 13.27 -6.62 -3.59
CA GLU A 96 12.32 -6.43 -4.69
C GLU A 96 10.92 -6.08 -4.14
N GLU A 97 10.34 -5.01 -4.67
CA GLU A 97 8.96 -4.58 -4.39
C GLU A 97 8.14 -4.57 -5.66
N GLY A 98 6.88 -4.97 -5.54
CA GLY A 98 5.83 -4.72 -6.54
C GLY A 98 4.73 -3.85 -5.95
N CYS A 99 3.76 -3.44 -6.77
CA CYS A 99 2.58 -2.72 -6.29
C CYS A 99 1.36 -3.08 -7.14
N LEU A 100 0.22 -3.25 -6.48
CA LEU A 100 -1.07 -3.53 -7.14
C LEU A 100 -1.53 -2.38 -8.07
N SER A 101 -1.08 -1.14 -7.80
CA SER A 101 -1.34 0.01 -8.67
C SER A 101 -0.39 0.09 -9.88
N LEU A 102 0.63 -0.77 -9.95
CA LEU A 102 1.64 -0.84 -11.02
C LEU A 102 1.82 -2.30 -11.51
N PRO A 103 0.77 -2.95 -12.07
CA PRO A 103 0.78 -4.39 -12.31
C PRO A 103 1.90 -4.83 -13.25
N GLY A 104 2.66 -5.87 -12.87
CA GLY A 104 3.76 -6.40 -13.67
C GLY A 104 5.02 -5.53 -13.69
N ILE A 105 5.15 -4.61 -12.73
CA ILE A 105 6.40 -3.91 -12.44
C ILE A 105 6.87 -4.35 -11.06
N SER A 106 8.10 -4.85 -11.01
CA SER A 106 8.83 -5.14 -9.78
C SER A 106 10.23 -4.55 -9.91
N GLU A 107 10.71 -3.89 -8.86
CA GLU A 107 12.04 -3.29 -8.83
C GLU A 107 12.68 -3.41 -7.46
N LYS A 108 14.01 -3.31 -7.42
CA LYS A 108 14.74 -3.24 -6.15
C LYS A 108 14.60 -1.86 -5.52
N VAL A 109 14.13 -1.82 -4.27
CA VAL A 109 13.92 -0.60 -3.49
C VAL A 109 14.69 -0.70 -2.17
N THR A 110 15.50 0.30 -1.89
CA THR A 110 16.23 0.44 -0.63
C THR A 110 15.35 1.15 0.39
N ARG A 111 15.13 0.51 1.55
CA ARG A 111 14.36 1.07 2.67
C ARG A 111 15.08 0.84 4.01
N PRO A 112 14.89 1.74 4.99
CA PRO A 112 15.20 1.47 6.38
C PRO A 112 14.66 0.12 6.85
N THR A 113 15.46 -0.64 7.60
CA THR A 113 15.08 -1.97 8.11
C THR A 113 14.13 -1.90 9.31
N ARG A 114 13.96 -0.71 9.88
CA ARG A 114 13.01 -0.42 10.95
C ARG A 114 12.49 1.01 10.87
N VAL A 115 11.28 1.23 11.35
CA VAL A 115 10.62 2.53 11.43
C VAL A 115 9.88 2.67 12.76
N ARG A 116 9.83 3.87 13.32
CA ARG A 116 8.92 4.21 14.42
C ARG A 116 7.63 4.69 13.80
N VAL A 117 6.51 4.05 14.10
CA VAL A 117 5.21 4.36 13.53
C VAL A 117 4.24 4.80 14.63
N ALA A 118 3.27 5.63 14.25
CA ALA A 118 2.10 5.94 15.06
C ALA A 118 0.84 5.64 14.24
N TYR A 119 -0.15 5.01 14.85
CA TYR A 119 -1.40 4.62 14.19
C TYR A 119 -2.51 4.34 15.21
N LEU A 120 -3.74 4.16 14.73
CA LEU A 120 -4.83 3.56 15.50
C LEU A 120 -5.13 2.16 14.98
N ASP A 121 -5.36 1.20 15.88
CA ASP A 121 -5.65 -0.21 15.55
C ASP A 121 -7.13 -0.48 15.19
N GLU A 122 -7.52 -1.74 15.03
CA GLU A 122 -8.90 -2.16 14.73
C GLU A 122 -9.91 -1.67 15.79
N GLN A 123 -9.46 -1.44 17.03
CA GLN A 123 -10.26 -0.95 18.16
C GLN A 123 -10.09 0.56 18.39
N PHE A 124 -9.46 1.26 17.44
CA PHE A 124 -9.16 2.69 17.49
C PHE A 124 -8.27 3.09 18.69
N GLN A 125 -7.49 2.16 19.25
CA GLN A 125 -6.51 2.47 20.28
C GLN A 125 -5.23 3.01 19.65
N PRO A 126 -4.63 4.06 20.22
CA PRO A 126 -3.39 4.62 19.70
C PRO A 126 -2.20 3.75 20.03
N HIS A 127 -1.35 3.54 19.04
CA HIS A 127 -0.08 2.86 19.16
C HIS A 127 1.05 3.76 18.68
N GLU A 128 2.18 3.65 19.36
CA GLU A 128 3.44 4.25 18.93
C GLU A 128 4.57 3.27 19.25
N GLU A 129 5.19 2.72 18.22
CA GLU A 129 6.15 1.64 18.39
C GLU A 129 7.20 1.58 17.28
N TRP A 130 8.32 0.90 17.58
CA TRP A 130 9.29 0.54 16.57
C TRP A 130 8.90 -0.79 15.94
N VAL A 131 8.82 -0.80 14.61
CA VAL A 131 8.57 -1.99 13.81
C VAL A 131 9.80 -2.27 12.96
N ASP A 132 10.19 -3.53 12.86
CA ASP A 132 11.33 -3.98 12.07
C ASP A 132 10.97 -5.12 11.10
N GLY A 133 11.97 -5.62 10.37
CA GLY A 133 11.83 -6.75 9.48
C GLY A 133 10.95 -6.49 8.26
N TYR A 134 10.30 -7.54 7.77
CA TYR A 134 9.48 -7.46 6.56
C TYR A 134 8.23 -6.60 6.77
N LEU A 135 7.62 -6.64 7.96
CA LEU A 135 6.48 -5.78 8.29
C LEU A 135 6.84 -4.29 8.17
N ALA A 136 8.03 -3.87 8.65
CA ALA A 136 8.48 -2.50 8.50
C ALA A 136 8.56 -2.07 7.02
N ARG A 137 8.96 -2.97 6.12
CA ARG A 137 8.97 -2.69 4.67
C ARG A 137 7.56 -2.53 4.13
N VAL A 138 6.64 -3.43 4.47
CA VAL A 138 5.24 -3.36 4.01
C VAL A 138 4.58 -2.08 4.52
N MET A 139 4.73 -1.75 5.82
CA MET A 139 4.23 -0.48 6.37
C MET A 139 4.80 0.73 5.64
N GLN A 140 6.10 0.77 5.38
CA GLN A 140 6.71 1.87 4.61
C GLN A 140 6.12 1.99 3.20
N HIS A 141 5.85 0.87 2.52
CA HIS A 141 5.22 0.88 1.20
C HIS A 141 3.78 1.39 1.26
N GLU A 142 2.99 0.88 2.20
CA GLU A 142 1.58 1.26 2.30
C GLU A 142 1.41 2.70 2.81
N PHE A 143 2.28 3.17 3.70
CA PHE A 143 2.22 4.52 4.24
C PHE A 143 2.70 5.55 3.21
N ASP A 144 3.63 5.18 2.31
CA ASP A 144 3.96 5.99 1.13
C ASP A 144 2.71 6.29 0.30
N HIS A 145 1.80 5.33 0.10
CA HIS A 145 0.56 5.56 -0.64
C HIS A 145 -0.36 6.56 0.07
N LEU A 146 -0.37 6.58 1.42
CA LEU A 146 -1.11 7.58 2.18
C LEU A 146 -0.58 8.99 1.96
N ASP A 147 0.69 9.12 1.59
CA ASP A 147 1.35 10.40 1.33
C ASP A 147 1.46 10.72 -0.17
N GLY A 148 0.82 9.92 -1.04
CA GLY A 148 0.82 10.13 -2.50
C GLY A 148 2.10 9.67 -3.21
N HIS A 149 2.92 8.88 -2.53
CA HIS A 149 4.16 8.31 -3.04
C HIS A 149 3.96 6.86 -3.49
N MET A 150 4.72 6.46 -4.51
CA MET A 150 4.76 5.09 -4.99
C MET A 150 6.21 4.61 -5.01
N PHE A 151 6.45 3.31 -4.89
CA PHE A 151 7.81 2.76 -4.81
C PHE A 151 8.72 3.16 -6.00
N ILE A 152 8.14 3.41 -7.19
CA ILE A 152 8.86 3.89 -8.38
C ILE A 152 9.43 5.31 -8.24
N ASP A 153 9.08 6.04 -7.19
CA ASP A 153 9.70 7.32 -6.85
C ASP A 153 10.97 7.14 -6.01
N ARG A 154 11.18 5.92 -5.46
CA ARG A 154 12.35 5.54 -4.66
C ARG A 154 13.41 4.76 -5.43
N ILE A 155 13.15 4.41 -6.70
CA ILE A 155 14.14 3.76 -7.57
C ILE A 155 15.03 4.80 -8.29
N SER A 156 16.19 4.37 -8.79
CA SER A 156 17.08 5.27 -9.52
C SER A 156 16.45 5.83 -10.80
N THR A 157 16.88 7.02 -11.20
CA THR A 157 16.40 7.70 -12.42
C THR A 157 16.57 6.85 -13.66
N PHE A 158 17.69 6.10 -13.77
CA PHE A 158 17.94 5.17 -14.85
C PHE A 158 16.91 4.03 -14.89
N ARG A 159 16.62 3.38 -13.74
CA ARG A 159 15.59 2.33 -13.67
C ARG A 159 14.20 2.88 -14.00
N ARG A 160 13.86 4.05 -13.47
CA ARG A 160 12.59 4.72 -13.79
C ARG A 160 12.45 5.02 -15.29
N GLN A 161 13.54 5.42 -15.95
CA GLN A 161 13.56 5.64 -17.39
C GLN A 161 13.33 4.34 -18.18
N MET A 162 13.88 3.21 -17.74
CA MET A 162 13.62 1.90 -18.36
C MET A 162 12.13 1.50 -18.27
N LEU A 163 11.41 1.95 -17.23
CA LEU A 163 9.99 1.68 -17.05
C LEU A 163 9.06 2.61 -17.87
N LYS A 164 9.60 3.65 -18.53
CA LYS A 164 8.82 4.69 -19.21
C LYS A 164 7.74 4.15 -20.16
N SER A 165 8.05 3.10 -20.91
CA SER A 165 7.09 2.47 -21.84
C SER A 165 5.90 1.84 -21.11
N LYS A 166 6.15 1.08 -20.03
CA LYS A 166 5.10 0.48 -19.19
C LYS A 166 4.28 1.55 -18.47
N LEU A 167 4.93 2.55 -17.87
CA LEU A 167 4.25 3.66 -17.20
C LEU A 167 3.37 4.44 -18.19
N SER A 168 3.86 4.71 -19.40
CA SER A 168 3.06 5.34 -20.46
C SER A 168 1.87 4.49 -20.90
N ALA A 169 1.97 3.16 -20.87
CA ALA A 169 0.85 2.27 -21.16
C ALA A 169 -0.26 2.42 -20.11
N PHE A 170 0.07 2.50 -18.83
CA PHE A 170 -0.89 2.77 -17.75
C PHE A 170 -1.59 4.12 -17.94
N LEU A 171 -0.84 5.17 -18.29
CA LEU A 171 -1.41 6.49 -18.60
C LEU A 171 -2.38 6.48 -19.80
N LYS A 172 -2.26 5.49 -20.69
CA LYS A 172 -3.17 5.27 -21.84
C LYS A 172 -4.32 4.32 -21.51
N GLY A 173 -4.47 3.94 -20.23
CA GLY A 173 -5.47 2.99 -19.75
C GLY A 173 -5.21 1.53 -20.13
N LYS A 174 -4.01 1.20 -20.62
CA LYS A 174 -3.64 -0.17 -21.02
C LYS A 174 -3.03 -0.92 -19.83
N VAL A 175 -3.79 -1.86 -19.28
CA VAL A 175 -3.40 -2.66 -18.11
C VAL A 175 -3.80 -4.11 -18.34
N LYS A 176 -2.94 -5.05 -17.93
CA LYS A 176 -3.23 -6.49 -17.94
C LYS A 176 -2.91 -7.05 -16.55
N CYS A 177 -3.93 -7.51 -15.84
CA CYS A 177 -3.83 -8.14 -14.52
C CYS A 177 -5.02 -9.06 -14.30
N SER A 178 -4.94 -9.91 -13.26
CA SER A 178 -5.98 -10.90 -12.92
C SER A 178 -7.12 -10.33 -12.06
N TYR A 179 -6.96 -9.13 -11.51
CA TYR A 179 -7.92 -8.49 -10.61
C TYR A 179 -8.60 -7.27 -11.26
N LYS A 180 -9.70 -6.83 -10.63
CA LYS A 180 -10.50 -5.69 -11.07
C LYS A 180 -9.71 -4.40 -10.89
N VAL A 181 -9.65 -3.57 -11.93
CA VAL A 181 -8.91 -2.31 -11.91
C VAL A 181 -9.74 -1.13 -12.39
N LYS A 182 -9.36 0.06 -11.92
CA LYS A 182 -9.81 1.35 -12.43
C LYS A 182 -8.65 2.00 -13.16
N THR A 183 -8.83 2.24 -14.45
CA THR A 183 -7.85 2.92 -15.30
C THR A 183 -8.32 4.32 -15.67
N ILE A 184 -7.39 5.14 -16.16
CA ILE A 184 -7.73 6.42 -16.78
C ILE A 184 -8.67 6.14 -17.95
N LYS A 185 -9.90 6.67 -17.90
CA LYS A 185 -10.79 6.63 -19.05
C LYS A 185 -10.13 7.43 -20.17
N LYS A 186 -10.01 6.84 -21.36
CA LYS A 186 -9.76 7.66 -22.55
C LYS A 186 -10.96 8.60 -22.70
N ALA A 187 -10.68 9.91 -22.73
CA ALA A 187 -11.62 10.88 -23.28
C ALA A 187 -11.88 10.56 -24.76
#